data_AF-A0A2A2EXM9-F1
#
_entry.id   AF-A0A2A2EXM9-F1
#
_cell.length_a   1.000
_cell.length_b   1.000
_cell.length_c   1.000
_cell.angle_alpha   90.00
_cell.angle_beta   90.00
_cell.angle_gamma   90.00
#
_symmetry.space_group_name_H-M   'P 1'
#
loop_
_entity.id
_entity.type
_entity.pdbx_description
1 polymer ?
#
loop_
_entity_poly.entity_id
_entity_poly.type
_entity_poly.pdbx_seq_one_letter_code
_entity_poly.pdbx_strand_id
1 'polypeptide(L)'
;MRRFSRPPFGLVLEAEFMQGGKPRTIALCHENLCEATAVPTVIMAEWFLANPAVPADYGYLGFWATQQSDFPNALASLGFQLHDDRA
;
A
#
# COMPACT_ATOMS: atom_id res chain seq x y z
N MET A 1 -8.12 -30.78 -15.49
CA MET A 1 -7.54 -29.60 -14.80
C MET A 1 -8.64 -28.89 -14.03
N ARG A 2 -8.59 -28.87 -12.70
CA ARG A 2 -9.49 -28.00 -11.91
C ARG A 2 -8.94 -26.58 -12.01
N ARG A 3 -9.60 -25.74 -12.79
CA ARG A 3 -9.37 -24.29 -12.80
C ARG A 3 -9.67 -23.82 -11.38
N PHE A 4 -8.68 -23.30 -10.67
CA PHE A 4 -8.94 -22.54 -9.45
C PHE A 4 -9.71 -21.28 -9.88
N SER A 5 -11.04 -21.37 -9.91
CA SER A 5 -11.97 -20.32 -10.34
C SER A 5 -12.34 -19.36 -9.21
N ARG A 6 -11.53 -19.31 -8.14
CA ARG A 6 -11.70 -18.33 -7.08
C ARG A 6 -10.90 -17.08 -7.46
N PRO A 7 -11.44 -15.87 -7.22
CA PRO A 7 -10.66 -14.65 -7.36
C PRO A 7 -9.32 -14.82 -6.62
N PRO A 8 -8.21 -14.23 -7.11
CA PRO A 8 -6.98 -14.22 -6.35
C PRO A 8 -7.30 -13.74 -4.93
N PHE A 9 -6.75 -14.43 -3.94
CA PHE A 9 -6.90 -14.04 -2.54
C PHE A 9 -6.34 -12.61 -2.36
N GLY A 10 -6.94 -11.84 -1.45
CA GLY A 10 -6.52 -10.48 -1.16
C GLY A 10 -5.28 -10.41 -0.27
N LEU A 11 -4.86 -9.18 0.02
CA LEU A 11 -3.84 -8.85 1.01
C LEU A 11 -4.48 -8.10 2.18
N VAL A 12 -4.09 -8.44 3.40
CA VAL A 12 -4.36 -7.66 4.61
C VAL A 12 -3.04 -7.51 5.36
N LEU A 13 -2.62 -6.27 5.61
CA LEU A 13 -1.45 -5.93 6.44
C LEU A 13 -1.93 -5.23 7.70
N GLU A 14 -1.71 -5.84 8.85
CA GLU A 14 -2.08 -5.29 10.15
C GLU A 14 -0.83 -4.79 10.89
N ALA A 15 -0.96 -3.62 11.50
CA ALA A 15 0.05 -3.08 12.40
C ALA A 15 -0.58 -2.81 13.77
N GLU A 16 -0.05 -3.49 14.78
CA GLU A 16 -0.45 -3.35 16.18
C GLU A 16 0.52 -2.45 16.93
N PHE A 17 0.00 -1.52 17.73
CA PHE A 17 0.80 -0.61 18.54
C PHE A 17 0.04 -0.09 19.76
N MET A 18 0.78 0.54 20.68
CA MET A 18 0.20 1.18 21.87
C MET A 18 0.03 2.68 21.65
N GLN A 19 -1.17 3.22 21.89
CA GLN A 19 -1.44 4.66 21.86
C GLN A 19 -2.19 5.09 23.12
N GLY A 20 -1.58 5.95 23.94
CA GLY A 20 -2.18 6.40 25.21
C GLY A 20 -2.44 5.25 26.18
N GLY A 21 -1.58 4.23 26.19
CA GLY A 21 -1.71 3.03 27.04
C GLY A 21 -2.79 2.03 26.60
N LYS A 22 -3.45 2.24 25.46
CA LYS A 22 -4.43 1.31 24.88
C LYS A 22 -3.84 0.63 23.63
N PRO A 23 -4.08 -0.69 23.43
CA PRO A 23 -3.73 -1.36 22.20
C PRO A 23 -4.55 -0.79 21.05
N ARG A 24 -3.93 -0.71 19.88
CA ARG A 24 -4.52 -0.24 18.64
C ARG A 24 -4.04 -1.07 17.47
N THR A 25 -4.92 -1.24 16.50
CA THR A 25 -4.64 -1.90 15.24
C THR A 25 -5.05 -0.98 14.09
N ILE A 26 -4.19 -0.92 13.08
CA ILE A 26 -4.53 -0.39 11.76
C ILE A 26 -4.34 -1.50 10.74
N ALA A 27 -5.21 -1.56 9.74
CA ALA A 27 -5.15 -2.56 8.68
C ALA A 27 -5.19 -1.89 7.31
N LEU A 28 -4.33 -2.35 6.39
CA LEU A 28 -4.35 -1.99 4.98
C LEU A 28 -4.77 -3.22 4.16
N CYS A 29 -5.86 -3.11 3.43
CA CYS A 29 -6.51 -4.21 2.73
C CYS A 29 -6.56 -3.98 1.22
N HIS A 30 -6.51 -5.06 0.44
CA HIS A 30 -6.78 -5.06 -0.99
C HIS A 30 -7.36 -6.41 -1.43
N GLU A 31 -8.41 -6.42 -2.25
CA GLU A 31 -9.11 -7.66 -2.62
C GLU A 31 -8.32 -8.57 -3.57
N ASN A 32 -7.38 -8.00 -4.32
CA ASN A 32 -6.53 -8.71 -5.29
C ASN A 32 -5.04 -8.59 -4.91
N LEU A 33 -4.38 -9.70 -4.52
CA LEU A 33 -2.97 -9.69 -4.13
C LEU A 33 -2.01 -9.20 -5.23
N CYS A 34 -2.28 -9.51 -6.51
CA CYS A 34 -1.41 -9.09 -7.60
C CYS A 34 -1.38 -7.56 -7.72
N GLU A 35 -2.56 -6.96 -7.66
CA GLU A 35 -2.71 -5.49 -7.64
C GLU A 35 -2.12 -4.91 -6.35
N ALA A 36 -2.37 -5.54 -5.20
CA ALA A 36 -1.82 -5.11 -3.91
C ALA A 36 -0.28 -5.03 -3.92
N THR A 37 0.37 -5.87 -4.72
CA THR A 37 1.83 -5.88 -4.87
C THR A 37 2.30 -4.90 -5.95
N ALA A 38 1.61 -4.81 -7.08
CA ALA A 38 2.04 -4.03 -8.23
C ALA A 38 1.74 -2.52 -8.09
N VAL A 39 0.57 -2.17 -7.57
CA VAL A 39 0.07 -0.79 -7.49
C VAL A 39 1.06 0.15 -6.77
N PRO A 40 1.57 -0.18 -5.56
CA PRO A 40 2.56 0.67 -4.90
C PRO A 40 3.79 0.97 -5.74
N THR A 41 4.30 -0.04 -6.47
CA THR A 41 5.46 0.10 -7.35
C THR A 41 5.14 0.95 -8.57
N VAL A 42 3.96 0.79 -9.17
CA VAL A 42 3.53 1.60 -10.32
C VAL A 42 3.45 3.08 -9.95
N ILE A 43 2.81 3.42 -8.82
CA ILE A 43 2.71 4.81 -8.36
C ILE A 43 4.12 5.41 -8.17
N MET A 44 5.03 4.67 -7.54
CA MET A 44 6.42 5.11 -7.36
C MET A 44 7.14 5.29 -8.70
N ALA A 45 6.94 4.39 -9.66
CA ALA A 45 7.55 4.47 -10.97
C ALA A 45 7.05 5.67 -11.78
N GLU A 46 5.74 5.93 -11.78
CA GLU A 46 5.13 7.11 -12.42
C GLU A 46 5.69 8.40 -11.82
N TRP A 47 5.84 8.45 -10.49
CA TRP A 47 6.45 9.58 -9.82
C TRP A 47 7.91 9.80 -10.26
N PHE A 48 8.72 8.74 -10.38
CA PHE A 48 10.10 8.88 -10.87
C PHE A 48 10.17 9.37 -12.31
N LEU A 49 9.29 8.88 -13.19
CA LEU A 49 9.23 9.34 -14.58
C LEU A 49 8.90 10.84 -14.67
N ALA A 50 8.09 11.35 -13.73
CA ALA A 50 7.79 12.78 -13.63
C ALA A 50 8.89 13.61 -12.96
N ASN A 51 9.82 12.98 -12.22
CA ASN A 51 10.85 13.64 -11.41
C ASN A 51 12.27 13.18 -11.77
N PRO A 52 12.77 13.50 -12.98
CA PRO A 52 14.05 13.00 -13.50
C PRO A 52 15.29 13.51 -12.76
N ALA A 53 15.13 14.52 -11.90
CA ALA A 53 16.22 15.06 -11.07
C ALA A 53 16.55 14.19 -9.84
N VAL A 54 15.73 13.18 -9.55
CA VAL A 54 15.90 12.31 -8.39
C VAL A 54 16.96 11.23 -8.68
N PRO A 55 17.92 11.00 -7.78
CA PRO A 55 18.96 9.98 -7.96
C PRO A 55 18.37 8.57 -8.14
N ALA A 56 18.95 7.77 -9.05
CA ALA A 56 18.44 6.43 -9.39
C ALA A 56 18.55 5.41 -8.23
N ASP A 57 19.38 5.68 -7.23
CA ASP A 57 19.55 4.91 -6.00
C ASP A 57 18.51 5.27 -4.92
N TYR A 58 17.68 6.29 -5.17
CA TYR A 58 16.50 6.58 -4.37
C TYR A 58 15.42 5.53 -4.69
N GLY A 59 15.54 4.31 -4.15
CA GLY A 59 14.83 3.14 -4.70
C GLY A 59 13.99 2.33 -3.73
N TYR A 60 14.02 2.63 -2.43
CA TYR A 60 13.27 1.85 -1.45
C TYR A 60 11.84 2.38 -1.28
N LEU A 61 10.86 1.61 -1.77
CA LEU A 61 9.43 1.96 -1.75
C LEU A 61 8.97 2.43 -0.37
N GLY A 62 9.34 1.72 0.70
CA GLY A 62 8.92 2.09 2.06
C GLY A 62 9.45 3.46 2.51
N PHE A 63 10.67 3.82 2.11
CA PHE A 63 11.26 5.13 2.45
C PHE A 63 10.73 6.24 1.55
N TRP A 64 10.51 5.97 0.27
CA TRP A 64 9.86 6.91 -0.63
C TRP A 64 8.43 7.22 -0.16
N ALA A 65 7.66 6.20 0.21
CA ALA A 65 6.26 6.33 0.64
C ALA A 65 6.09 7.23 1.87
N THR A 66 7.03 7.23 2.82
CA THR A 66 6.95 8.12 3.99
C THR A 66 7.17 9.60 3.67
N GLN A 67 7.72 9.91 2.48
CA GLN A 67 7.96 11.26 2.00
C GLN A 67 6.84 11.77 1.08
N GLN A 68 5.95 10.89 0.63
CA GLN A 68 4.84 11.23 -0.26
C GLN A 68 3.53 11.29 0.51
N SER A 69 3.12 12.50 0.91
CA SER A 69 1.90 12.71 1.70
C SER A 69 0.61 12.28 1.00
N ASP A 70 0.57 12.30 -0.33
CA ASP A 70 -0.61 11.90 -1.13
C ASP A 70 -0.66 10.40 -1.46
N PHE A 71 0.40 9.65 -1.14
CA PHE A 71 0.49 8.22 -1.44
C PHE A 71 -0.69 7.40 -0.88
N PRO A 72 -1.19 7.62 0.36
CA PRO A 72 -2.37 6.92 0.86
C PRO A 72 -3.64 7.15 0.02
N ASN A 73 -3.83 8.38 -0.50
CA ASN A 73 -4.98 8.68 -1.36
C ASN A 73 -4.86 8.00 -2.72
N ALA A 74 -3.64 7.94 -3.28
CA ALA A 74 -3.35 7.23 -4.52
C ALA A 74 -3.57 5.71 -4.37
N LEU A 75 -3.22 5.12 -3.22
CA LEU A 75 -3.56 3.72 -2.92
C LEU A 75 -5.07 3.53 -2.85
N ALA A 76 -5.79 4.42 -2.15
CA ALA A 76 -7.24 4.33 -1.99
C ALA A 76 -7.99 4.43 -3.33
N SER A 77 -7.56 5.32 -4.23
CA SER A 77 -8.17 5.46 -5.56
C SER A 77 -7.96 4.22 -6.45
N LEU A 78 -6.99 3.37 -6.10
CA LEU A 78 -6.66 2.12 -6.78
C LEU A 78 -7.11 0.87 -6.02
N GLY A 79 -8.07 1.02 -5.10
CA GLY A 79 -8.77 -0.11 -4.48
C GLY A 79 -8.25 -0.55 -3.11
N PHE A 80 -7.24 0.12 -2.55
CA PHE A 80 -6.83 -0.13 -1.17
C PHE A 80 -7.83 0.44 -0.17
N GLN A 81 -8.01 -0.28 0.93
CA GLN A 81 -8.87 0.13 2.04
C GLN A 81 -8.02 0.26 3.30
N LEU A 82 -8.04 1.42 3.95
CA LEU A 82 -7.41 1.64 5.24
C LEU A 82 -8.47 1.54 6.34
N HIS A 83 -8.30 0.59 7.24
CA HIS A 83 -9.10 0.46 8.44
C HIS A 83 -8.27 0.90 9.65
N ASP A 84 -8.88 1.70 10.49
CA ASP A 84 -8.35 2.07 11.80
C ASP A 84 -9.48 1.79 12.78
N ASP A 85 -9.20 1.03 13.85
CA ASP A 85 -10.15 0.70 14.92
C ASP A 85 -10.68 1.96 15.67
N ARG A 86 -10.36 3.16 15.20
CA ARG A 86 -11.03 4.43 15.53
C ARG A 86 -12.47 4.54 15.04
N ALA A 87 -12.87 3.80 14.00
CA ALA A 87 -14.15 3.96 13.30
C ALA A 87 -15.33 3.27 14.01
#